data_AF-A0A920V6F6-F1
#
_entry.id   AF-A0A920V6F6-F1
#
_cell.length_a   1.000
_cell.length_b   1.000
_cell.length_c   1.000
_cell.angle_alpha   90.00
_cell.angle_beta   90.00
_cell.angle_gamma   90.00
#
_symmetry.space_group_name_H-M   'P 1'
#
loop_
_entity.id
_entity.type
_entity.pdbx_description
1 polymer ?
#
loop_
_entity_poly.entity_id
_entity_poly.type
_entity_poly.pdbx_seq_one_letter_code
_entity_poly.pdbx_strand_id
1 'polypeptide(L)' 'MAKILLIDNYDSFTYNLVQAFLSLGAEVDVHRNNEIAIDEAERLQPTHW' A
#
# COMPACT_ATOMS: atom_id res chain seq x y z
N MET A 1 -12.47 7.04 -5.24
CA MET A 1 -11.19 7.39 -4.59
C MET A 1 -10.32 6.15 -4.64
N ALA A 2 -9.07 6.25 -5.09
CA ALA A 2 -8.19 5.08 -5.13
C ALA A 2 -7.75 4.72 -3.71
N LYS A 3 -7.95 3.46 -3.32
CA LYS A 3 -7.40 2.84 -2.11
C LYS A 3 -6.34 1.82 -2.52
N ILE A 4 -5.09 2.07 -2.16
CA ILE A 4 -3.92 1.33 -2.59
C ILE A 4 -3.37 0.55 -1.41
N LEU A 5 -3.22 -0.76 -1.55
CA LEU A 5 -2.37 -1.56 -0.67
C LEU A 5 -0.97 -1.60 -1.29
N LEU A 6 0.04 -1.07 -0.61
CA LEU A 6 1.42 -1.05 -1.09
C LEU A 6 2.28 -1.98 -0.21
N ILE A 7 2.88 -2.99 -0.82
CA ILE A 7 3.77 -3.93 -0.12
C ILE A 7 5.22 -3.42 -0.13
N ASP A 8 5.72 -3.06 1.04
CA ASP A 8 7.13 -2.71 1.24
C ASP A 8 7.99 -3.97 1.29
N ASN A 9 8.89 -4.11 0.32
CA ASN A 9 9.87 -5.19 0.27
C ASN A 9 11.23 -4.76 0.84
N TYR A 10 11.22 -3.87 1.83
CA TYR A 10 12.42 -3.21 2.37
C TYR A 10 13.16 -2.38 1.31
N ASP A 11 12.39 -1.74 0.43
CA ASP A 11 12.92 -0.93 -0.67
C ASP A 11 13.03 0.54 -0.24
N SER A 12 14.14 1.18 -0.57
CA SER A 12 14.38 2.58 -0.21
C SER A 12 13.43 3.58 -0.88
N PHE A 13 12.73 3.17 -1.94
CA PHE A 13 11.81 4.01 -2.71
C PHE A 13 10.33 3.86 -2.32
N THR A 14 9.98 2.94 -1.41
CA THR A 14 8.59 2.71 -0.98
C THR A 14 7.89 4.02 -0.63
N TYR A 15 8.54 4.87 0.18
CA TYR A 15 7.94 6.13 0.61
C TYR A 15 7.92 7.21 -0.48
N ASN A 16 8.75 7.12 -1.52
CA ASN A 16 8.60 8.01 -2.67
C ASN A 16 7.29 7.75 -3.42
N LEU A 17 6.89 6.48 -3.57
CA LEU A 17 5.60 6.10 -4.16
C LEU A 17 4.43 6.52 -3.28
N VAL A 18 4.53 6.30 -1.95
CA VAL A 18 3.50 6.75 -0.99
C VAL A 18 3.23 8.24 -1.15
N GLN A 19 4.27 9.07 -1.15
CA GLN A 19 4.12 10.52 -1.29
C GLN A 19 3.50 10.91 -2.64
N ALA A 20 3.92 10.26 -3.73
CA ALA A 20 3.35 10.51 -5.06
C ALA A 20 1.85 10.19 -5.12
N PHE A 21 1.42 9.05 -4.56
CA PHE A 21 0.01 8.65 -4.54
C PHE A 21 -0.84 9.52 -3.61
N LEU A 22 -0.33 9.85 -2.43
CA LEU A 22 -1.00 10.79 -1.51
C LEU A 22 -1.17 12.17 -2.16
N SER A 23 -0.17 12.67 -2.88
CA SER A 23 -0.26 13.95 -3.63
C SER A 23 -1.33 13.93 -4.74
N LEU A 24 -1.72 12.75 -5.22
CA LEU A 24 -2.80 12.57 -6.20
C LEU A 24 -4.17 12.32 -5.55
N GLY A 25 -4.25 12.32 -4.21
CA GLY A 25 -5.48 12.11 -3.46
C GLY A 25 -5.87 10.64 -3.26
N ALA A 26 -4.94 9.71 -3.43
CA ALA A 26 -5.16 8.31 -3.08
C ALA A 26 -5.05 8.09 -1.57
N GLU A 27 -5.76 7.08 -1.06
CA GLU A 27 -5.53 6.48 0.25
C GLU A 27 -4.52 5.34 0.08
N VAL A 28 -3.46 5.31 0.87
CA VAL A 28 -2.39 4.31 0.76
C VAL A 28 -2.21 3.62 2.10
N ASP A 29 -2.33 2.30 2.11
CA ASP A 29 -2.05 1.42 3.24
C ASP A 29 -0.76 0.64 2.95
N VAL A 30 0.24 0.73 3.82
CA VAL A 30 1.59 0.19 3.59
C VAL A 30 1.86 -0.91 4.60
N HIS A 31 2.19 -2.11 4.10
CA HIS A 31 2.57 -3.26 4.93
C HIS A 31 3.87 -3.84 4.42
N ARG A 32 4.72 -4.34 5.32
CA ARG A 32 5.89 -5.12 4.86
C ARG A 32 5.45 -6.48 4.34
N ASN A 33 6.24 -7.02 3.41
CA ASN A 33 5.97 -8.31 2.77
C ASN A 33 5.86 -9.52 3.72
N ASN A 34 6.31 -9.36 4.97
CA ASN A 34 6.29 -10.37 6.03
C ASN A 34 5.44 -9.94 7.24
N GLU A 35 4.73 -8.81 7.18
CA GLU A 35 3.95 -8.26 8.30
C GLU A 35 2.43 -8.30 8.05
N ILE A 36 1.97 -8.73 6.87
CA ILE A 36 0.55 -8.90 6.54
C ILE A 36 0.27 -10.30 5.98
N ALA A 37 -0.82 -10.92 6.44
CA ALA A 37 -1.32 -12.18 5.90
C ALA A 37 -2.25 -11.94 4.69
N ILE A 38 -2.31 -12.90 3.76
CA ILE A 38 -3.13 -12.76 2.53
C ILE A 38 -4.60 -12.52 2.84
N ASP A 39 -5.14 -13.25 3.82
CA ASP A 39 -6.54 -13.11 4.24
C ASP A 39 -6.83 -11.74 4.89
N GLU A 40 -5.83 -11.13 5.53
CA GLU A 40 -5.91 -9.76 6.04
C GLU A 40 -5.90 -8.74 4.90
N ALA A 41 -5.00 -8.90 3.93
CA ALA A 41 -4.92 -8.05 2.74
C ALA A 41 -6.24 -8.04 1.95
N GLU A 42 -6.89 -9.20 1.78
CA GLU A 42 -8.20 -9.31 1.13
C GLU A 42 -9.30 -8.56 1.90
N ARG A 43 -9.27 -8.57 3.24
CA ARG A 43 -10.24 -7.85 4.09
C ARG A 43 -10.11 -6.33 4.00
N LEU A 44 -8.96 -5.81 3.61
CA LEU A 44 -8.75 -4.36 3.43
C LEU A 44 -9.55 -3.79 2.24
N GLN A 45 -10.01 -4.66 1.32
CA GLN A 45 -10.72 -4.30 0.09
C GLN A 45 -10.07 -3.13 -0.67
N PRO A 46 -8.76 -3.21 -0.99
CA PRO A 46 -8.12 -2.17 -1.77
C PRO A 46 -8.59 -2.23 -3.22
N THR A 47 -8.61 -1.08 -3.87
CA THR A 47 -8.92 -0.98 -5.31
C THR A 47 -7.73 -1.32 -6.20
N HIS A 48 -6.50 -1.16 -5.67
CA HIS A 48 -5.23 -1.38 -6.35
C HIS A 48 -4.22 -1.97 -5.35
N TRP A 49 -3.38 -2.87 -5.83
CA TRP A 49 -2.50 -3.75 -5.06
C TRP A 49 -1.14 -3.76 -5.75
#